data_AF-A0A1X7TYS5-F1
#
_entry.id   AF-A0A1X7TYS5-F1
#
_cell.length_a   1.000
_cell.length_b   1.000
_cell.length_c   1.000
_cell.angle_alpha   90.00
_cell.angle_beta   90.00
_cell.angle_gamma   90.00
#
_symmetry.space_group_name_H-M   'P 1'
#
loop_
_entity.id
_entity.type
_entity.pdbx_description
1 polymer ?
#
loop_
_entity_poly.entity_id
_entity_poly.type
_entity_poly.pdbx_seq_one_letter_code
_entity_poly.pdbx_strand_id
1 'polypeptide(L)'
;MFNLGLQCVGLARAKMPEELEKKVAKCSTIADIRSRLRGKELKVQDSLSTVIILLNDIFTRLKLHDKFIQSFFSATSAEISDFWSAIISIDATLSEDAVYRWETMKDHPKVLKFIDHCCQAGHYSFDVLKCGETSCNICAPIRLPLDVFKKLRHIPFPVPDGDGGHYLPFADVFSPKDENTEKY
;
A
#
# COMPACT_ATOMS: atom_id res chain seq x y z
N MET A 1 9.43 -10.67 -16.66
CA MET A 1 10.13 -9.95 -17.75
C MET A 1 9.61 -8.50 -17.78
N PHE A 2 10.05 -7.66 -16.85
CA PHE A 2 9.52 -6.30 -16.62
C PHE A 2 10.65 -5.26 -16.70
N ASN A 3 11.47 -5.26 -17.77
CA ASN A 3 12.42 -4.15 -17.97
C ASN A 3 13.16 -4.03 -19.33
N LEU A 4 12.79 -4.73 -20.40
CA LEU A 4 13.52 -4.56 -21.67
C LEU A 4 13.16 -3.26 -22.42
N GLY A 5 11.99 -2.67 -22.16
CA GLY A 5 11.50 -1.48 -22.90
C GLY A 5 12.09 -0.13 -22.46
N LEU A 6 12.75 -0.07 -21.30
CA LEU A 6 13.33 1.17 -20.74
C LEU A 6 14.80 1.02 -20.31
N GLN A 7 15.42 -0.13 -20.60
CA GLN A 7 16.86 -0.29 -20.38
C GLN A 7 17.61 0.78 -21.19
N CYS A 8 18.50 1.50 -20.51
CA CYS A 8 19.34 2.58 -21.08
C CYS A 8 18.61 3.86 -21.52
N VAL A 9 17.35 4.08 -21.12
CA VAL A 9 16.63 5.33 -21.40
C VAL A 9 16.62 6.23 -20.15
N GLY A 10 17.22 7.42 -20.25
CA GLY A 10 17.11 8.47 -19.24
C GLY A 10 15.93 9.38 -19.53
N LEU A 11 14.99 9.50 -18.58
CA LEU A 11 13.87 10.44 -18.68
C LEU A 11 14.20 11.72 -17.94
N ALA A 12 14.21 12.84 -18.67
CA ALA A 12 14.44 14.15 -18.11
C ALA A 12 13.11 14.85 -17.80
N ARG A 13 12.95 15.30 -16.55
CA ARG A 13 11.86 16.19 -16.16
C ARG A 13 11.97 17.55 -16.84
N ALA A 14 10.88 18.30 -16.91
CA ALA A 14 10.93 19.70 -17.33
C ALA A 14 11.74 20.53 -16.31
N LYS A 15 12.25 21.69 -16.72
CA LYS A 15 12.92 22.59 -15.77
C LYS A 15 11.89 23.27 -14.88
N MET A 16 12.16 23.32 -13.58
CA MET A 16 11.51 24.19 -12.62
C MET A 16 11.98 25.64 -12.80
N PRO A 17 11.35 26.62 -12.13
CA PRO A 17 11.89 27.98 -12.07
C PRO A 17 13.37 28.00 -11.68
N GLU A 18 14.16 28.86 -12.31
CA GLU A 18 15.62 28.87 -12.22
C GLU A 18 16.14 28.96 -10.78
N GLU A 19 15.45 29.70 -9.92
CA GLU A 19 15.75 29.81 -8.48
C GLU A 19 15.70 28.45 -7.76
N LEU A 20 14.75 27.58 -8.11
CA LEU A 20 14.66 26.23 -7.56
C LEU A 20 15.71 25.31 -8.18
N GLU A 21 15.98 25.44 -9.48
CA GLU A 21 17.04 24.66 -10.14
C GLU A 21 18.41 24.94 -9.53
N LYS A 22 18.75 26.21 -9.31
CA LYS A 22 20.00 26.61 -8.63
C LYS A 22 20.10 26.05 -7.21
N LYS A 23 18.98 25.95 -6.49
CA LYS A 23 18.93 25.35 -5.15
C LYS A 23 19.14 23.84 -5.21
N VAL A 24 18.52 23.15 -6.17
CA VAL A 24 18.63 21.69 -6.33
C VAL A 24 20.00 21.28 -6.86
N ALA A 25 20.62 22.07 -7.76
CA ALA A 25 21.95 21.80 -8.29
C ALA A 25 23.05 21.76 -7.20
N LYS A 26 22.79 22.40 -6.05
CA LYS A 26 23.67 22.41 -4.88
C LYS A 26 23.36 21.29 -3.88
N CYS A 27 22.45 20.37 -4.19
CA CYS A 27 22.12 19.21 -3.35
C CYS A 27 22.94 17.99 -3.79
N SER A 28 23.46 17.24 -2.84
CA SER A 28 24.18 15.97 -3.10
C SER A 28 23.35 14.75 -2.77
N THR A 29 22.26 14.90 -2.00
CA THR A 29 21.39 13.78 -1.60
C THR A 29 19.91 14.07 -1.88
N ILE A 30 19.11 13.00 -1.99
CA ILE A 30 17.64 13.12 -2.11
C ILE A 30 17.04 13.78 -0.86
N ALA A 31 17.60 13.53 0.33
CA ALA A 31 17.15 14.15 1.56
C ALA A 31 17.30 15.68 1.50
N ASP A 32 18.43 16.18 0.97
CA ASP A 32 18.65 17.62 0.79
C ASP A 32 17.66 18.23 -0.20
N ILE A 33 17.41 17.53 -1.31
CA ILE A 33 16.43 17.95 -2.32
C ILE A 33 15.04 18.09 -1.68
N ARG A 34 14.60 17.06 -0.94
CA ARG A 34 13.29 17.06 -0.25
C ARG A 34 13.19 18.20 0.75
N SER A 35 14.24 18.44 1.54
CA SER A 35 14.27 19.54 2.51
C SER A 35 14.15 20.91 1.82
N ARG A 36 14.91 21.15 0.74
CA ARG A 36 14.91 22.44 0.02
C ARG A 36 13.65 22.69 -0.81
N LEU A 37 12.94 21.64 -1.20
CA LEU A 37 11.70 21.72 -1.99
C LEU A 37 10.43 21.54 -1.16
N ARG A 38 10.54 21.40 0.17
CA ARG A 38 9.38 21.37 1.06
C ARG A 38 8.52 22.63 0.86
N GLY A 39 7.21 22.46 0.70
CA GLY A 39 6.26 23.55 0.39
C GLY A 39 6.28 24.02 -1.07
N LYS A 40 6.96 23.29 -1.97
CA LYS A 40 7.03 23.58 -3.42
C LYS A 40 6.53 22.41 -4.26
N GLU A 41 5.67 21.58 -3.69
CA GLU A 41 5.18 20.31 -4.24
C GLU A 41 4.56 20.49 -5.62
N LEU A 42 3.73 21.54 -5.82
CA LEU A 42 3.12 21.83 -7.12
C LEU A 42 4.16 22.07 -8.23
N LYS A 43 5.26 22.78 -7.95
CA LYS A 43 6.31 23.04 -8.95
C LYS A 43 7.11 21.79 -9.30
N VAL A 44 7.28 20.90 -8.32
CA VAL A 44 7.89 19.58 -8.55
C VAL A 44 6.95 18.71 -9.39
N GLN A 45 5.66 18.73 -9.08
CA GLN A 45 4.63 18.00 -9.82
C GLN A 45 4.52 18.48 -11.28
N ASP A 46 4.45 19.79 -11.50
CA ASP A 46 4.44 20.40 -12.85
C ASP A 46 5.67 19.95 -13.66
N SER A 47 6.84 19.99 -13.03
CA SER A 47 8.12 19.60 -13.62
C SER A 47 8.17 18.12 -14.04
N LEU A 48 7.54 17.24 -13.25
CA LEU A 48 7.49 15.79 -13.51
C LEU A 48 6.32 15.37 -14.41
N SER A 49 5.32 16.22 -14.60
CA SER A 49 4.04 15.91 -15.28
C SER A 49 4.23 15.19 -16.62
N THR A 50 5.11 15.70 -17.49
CA THR A 50 5.38 15.14 -18.82
C THR A 50 5.92 13.72 -18.74
N VAL A 51 6.83 13.46 -17.79
CA VAL A 51 7.44 12.14 -17.59
C VAL A 51 6.41 11.16 -17.02
N ILE A 52 5.57 11.62 -16.08
CA ILE A 52 4.50 10.81 -15.49
C ILE A 52 3.50 10.39 -16.57
N ILE A 53 3.04 11.33 -17.41
CA ILE A 53 2.11 11.04 -18.50
C ILE A 53 2.73 10.05 -19.50
N LEU A 54 3.98 10.28 -19.91
CA LEU A 54 4.68 9.38 -20.84
C LEU A 54 4.78 7.94 -20.28
N LEU A 55 5.19 7.79 -19.02
CA LEU A 55 5.27 6.48 -18.38
C LEU A 55 3.89 5.83 -18.30
N ASN A 56 2.87 6.60 -17.93
CA ASN A 56 1.49 6.12 -17.88
C ASN A 56 1.02 5.57 -19.25
N ASP A 57 1.25 6.31 -20.33
CA ASP A 57 0.91 5.90 -21.69
C ASP A 57 1.68 4.65 -22.14
N ILE A 58 2.94 4.50 -21.71
CA ILE A 58 3.70 3.27 -21.96
C ILE A 58 3.06 2.09 -21.21
N PHE A 59 2.84 2.22 -19.91
CA PHE A 59 2.32 1.13 -19.07
C PHE A 59 0.93 0.68 -19.48
N THR A 60 0.02 1.59 -19.79
CA THR A 60 -1.35 1.27 -20.22
C THR A 60 -1.43 0.50 -21.54
N ARG A 61 -0.38 0.56 -22.38
CA ARG A 61 -0.27 -0.24 -23.61
C ARG A 61 0.30 -1.63 -23.36
N LEU A 62 0.94 -1.86 -22.23
CA LEU A 62 1.50 -3.17 -21.89
C LEU A 62 0.39 -4.14 -21.50
N LYS A 63 0.60 -5.42 -21.84
CA LYS A 63 -0.28 -6.52 -21.46
C LYS A 63 0.45 -7.54 -20.61
N LEU A 64 -0.24 -8.06 -19.62
CA LEU A 64 0.14 -9.23 -18.85
C LEU A 64 -0.99 -10.24 -18.92
N HIS A 65 -0.74 -11.43 -19.49
CA HIS A 65 -1.75 -12.47 -19.71
C HIS A 65 -3.04 -11.92 -20.38
N ASP A 66 -2.86 -11.27 -21.53
CA ASP A 66 -3.92 -10.64 -22.34
C ASP A 66 -4.72 -9.50 -21.68
N LYS A 67 -4.41 -9.15 -20.43
CA LYS A 67 -4.98 -8.01 -19.73
C LYS A 67 -4.05 -6.82 -19.80
N PHE A 68 -4.59 -5.65 -20.11
CA PHE A 68 -3.81 -4.41 -20.06
C PHE A 68 -3.43 -4.09 -18.62
N ILE A 69 -2.20 -3.61 -18.42
CA ILE A 69 -1.76 -3.11 -17.13
C ILE A 69 -2.54 -1.84 -16.82
N GLN A 70 -3.15 -1.80 -15.64
CA GLN A 70 -3.80 -0.60 -15.12
C GLN A 70 -2.79 0.22 -14.33
N SER A 71 -2.82 1.52 -14.57
CA SER A 71 -2.09 2.51 -13.80
C SER A 71 -3.06 3.25 -12.88
N PHE A 72 -2.52 3.73 -11.75
CA PHE A 72 -3.27 4.50 -10.79
C PHE A 72 -2.55 5.82 -10.55
N PHE A 73 -3.32 6.90 -10.40
CA PHE A 73 -2.76 8.17 -9.97
C PHE A 73 -2.40 8.11 -8.48
N SER A 74 -1.52 9.01 -8.07
CA SER A 74 -1.22 9.19 -6.65
C SER A 74 -2.47 9.59 -5.88
N ALA A 75 -2.60 9.06 -4.66
CA ALA A 75 -3.65 9.50 -3.74
C ALA A 75 -3.58 11.02 -3.53
N THR A 76 -4.74 11.65 -3.54
CA THR A 76 -4.94 13.06 -3.20
C THR A 76 -4.74 13.27 -1.70
N SER A 77 -4.48 14.52 -1.30
CA SER A 77 -4.41 14.87 0.14
C SER A 77 -5.70 14.54 0.88
N ALA A 78 -6.86 14.64 0.22
CA ALA A 78 -8.14 14.26 0.81
C ALA A 78 -8.23 12.76 1.06
N GLU A 79 -7.86 11.92 0.08
CA GLU A 79 -7.84 10.46 0.25
C GLU A 79 -6.85 10.02 1.34
N ILE A 80 -5.71 10.68 1.45
CA ILE A 80 -4.73 10.43 2.51
C ILE A 80 -5.32 10.80 3.88
N SER A 81 -5.99 11.94 3.98
CA SER A 81 -6.64 12.40 5.22
C SER A 81 -7.82 11.51 5.63
N ASP A 82 -8.61 11.02 4.66
CA ASP A 82 -9.67 10.05 4.90
C ASP A 82 -9.11 8.72 5.42
N PHE A 83 -8.00 8.26 4.86
CA PHE A 83 -7.28 7.09 5.35
C PHE A 83 -6.77 7.28 6.78
N TRP A 84 -6.17 8.44 7.08
CA TRP A 84 -5.75 8.79 8.44
C TRP A 84 -6.90 8.86 9.42
N SER A 85 -8.05 9.39 9.00
CA SER A 85 -9.25 9.43 9.83
C SER A 85 -9.71 8.02 10.21
N ALA A 86 -9.62 7.05 9.29
CA ALA A 86 -9.89 5.65 9.60
C ALA A 86 -8.88 5.06 10.59
N ILE A 87 -7.59 5.35 10.45
CA ILE A 87 -6.54 4.89 11.36
C ILE A 87 -6.71 5.50 12.77
N ILE A 88 -6.93 6.82 12.86
CA ILE A 88 -7.13 7.54 14.13
C ILE A 88 -8.39 7.05 14.84
N SER A 89 -9.40 6.58 14.10
CA SER A 89 -10.59 5.97 14.70
C SER A 89 -10.29 4.67 15.47
N ILE A 90 -9.20 3.98 15.13
CA ILE A 90 -8.72 2.80 15.87
C ILE A 90 -8.01 3.25 17.16
N ASP A 91 -7.12 4.23 17.05
CA ASP A 91 -6.39 4.79 18.17
C ASP A 91 -6.17 6.30 18.02
N ALA A 92 -6.88 7.08 18.84
CA ALA A 92 -6.82 8.54 18.83
C ALA A 92 -5.49 9.12 19.33
N THR A 93 -4.58 8.28 19.82
CA THR A 93 -3.21 8.69 20.17
C THR A 93 -2.30 8.87 18.95
N LEU A 94 -2.78 8.50 17.76
CA LEU A 94 -2.07 8.68 16.50
C LEU A 94 -2.22 10.10 15.94
N SER A 95 -1.27 10.50 15.09
CA SER A 95 -1.18 11.78 14.42
C SER A 95 -0.62 11.59 13.02
N GLU A 96 -1.21 12.29 12.05
CA GLU A 96 -0.82 12.25 10.63
C GLU A 96 0.61 12.78 10.39
N ASP A 97 1.09 13.70 11.23
CA ASP A 97 2.43 14.30 11.09
C ASP A 97 3.56 13.47 11.75
N ALA A 98 3.21 12.39 12.45
CA ALA A 98 4.17 11.59 13.20
C ALA A 98 4.71 10.41 12.39
N VAL A 99 5.92 9.96 12.75
CA VAL A 99 6.53 8.75 12.18
C VAL A 99 6.53 7.64 13.22
N TYR A 100 5.81 6.56 12.92
CA TYR A 100 5.69 5.41 13.80
C TYR A 100 6.71 4.34 13.42
N ARG A 101 7.39 3.79 14.43
CA ARG A 101 8.21 2.58 14.30
C ARG A 101 7.72 1.54 15.28
N TRP A 102 8.09 0.28 15.06
CA TRP A 102 7.67 -0.83 15.91
C TRP A 102 8.00 -0.58 17.40
N GLU A 103 9.15 0.02 17.70
CA GLU A 103 9.59 0.32 19.07
C GLU A 103 8.70 1.34 19.79
N THR A 104 8.05 2.24 19.03
CA THR A 104 7.13 3.26 19.55
C THR A 104 5.67 2.82 19.52
N MET A 105 5.34 1.68 18.89
CA MET A 105 3.97 1.18 18.82
C MET A 105 3.39 0.77 20.18
N LYS A 106 4.25 0.50 21.17
CA LYS A 106 3.84 0.22 22.56
C LYS A 106 3.01 1.34 23.18
N ASP A 107 3.19 2.58 22.71
CA ASP A 107 2.46 3.75 23.18
C ASP A 107 1.06 3.86 22.52
N HIS A 108 0.74 2.96 21.59
CA HIS A 108 -0.52 2.88 20.83
C HIS A 108 -1.21 1.52 21.00
N PRO A 109 -1.66 1.19 22.23
CA PRO A 109 -2.12 -0.16 22.56
C PRO A 109 -3.40 -0.58 21.83
N LYS A 110 -4.23 0.35 21.34
CA LYS A 110 -5.43 -0.02 20.58
C LYS A 110 -5.07 -0.46 19.17
N VAL A 111 -4.04 0.14 18.57
CA VAL A 111 -3.50 -0.31 17.27
C VAL A 111 -2.95 -1.72 17.39
N LEU A 112 -2.14 -1.99 18.42
CA LEU A 112 -1.59 -3.34 18.65
C LEU A 112 -2.70 -4.37 18.79
N LYS A 113 -3.73 -4.07 19.59
CA LYS A 113 -4.93 -4.92 19.72
C LYS A 113 -5.66 -5.11 18.40
N PHE A 114 -5.76 -4.07 17.57
CA PHE A 114 -6.38 -4.17 16.26
C PHE A 114 -5.57 -5.06 15.32
N ILE A 115 -4.25 -4.91 15.28
CA ILE A 115 -3.35 -5.75 14.48
C ILE A 115 -3.50 -7.21 14.89
N ASP A 116 -3.46 -7.51 16.19
CA ASP A 116 -3.61 -8.88 16.69
C ASP A 116 -5.02 -9.46 16.41
N HIS A 117 -6.04 -8.61 16.37
CA HIS A 117 -7.44 -9.04 16.21
C HIS A 117 -7.89 -9.19 14.75
N CYS A 118 -7.40 -8.34 13.85
CA CYS A 118 -7.93 -8.21 12.49
C CYS A 118 -6.88 -8.32 11.39
N CYS A 119 -5.60 -8.40 11.72
CA CYS A 119 -4.54 -8.39 10.72
C CYS A 119 -3.81 -9.73 10.66
N GLN A 120 -3.36 -10.08 9.47
CA GLN A 120 -2.43 -11.17 9.23
C GLN A 120 -1.23 -10.62 8.46
N ALA A 121 -0.04 -10.72 9.05
CA ALA A 121 1.20 -10.21 8.48
C ALA A 121 2.15 -11.37 8.18
N GLY A 122 2.66 -11.41 6.95
CA GLY A 122 3.69 -12.35 6.51
C GLY A 122 4.81 -11.62 5.78
N HIS A 123 5.76 -12.40 5.27
CA HIS A 123 6.93 -11.82 4.61
C HIS A 123 6.58 -11.05 3.32
N TYR A 124 5.50 -11.42 2.63
CA TYR A 124 5.08 -10.83 1.36
C TYR A 124 3.66 -10.26 1.36
N SER A 125 2.93 -10.35 2.47
CA SER A 125 1.54 -9.89 2.54
C SER A 125 1.21 -9.29 3.91
N PHE A 126 0.30 -8.34 3.89
CA PHE A 126 -0.34 -7.80 5.07
C PHE A 126 -1.81 -7.62 4.75
N ASP A 127 -2.64 -8.39 5.42
CA ASP A 127 -4.08 -8.43 5.17
C ASP A 127 -4.83 -7.93 6.39
N VAL A 128 -5.89 -7.17 6.15
CA VAL A 128 -6.81 -6.69 7.19
C VAL A 128 -8.20 -7.26 6.91
N LEU A 129 -8.74 -8.04 7.84
CA LEU A 129 -10.10 -8.56 7.82
C LEU A 129 -10.73 -8.34 9.20
N LYS A 130 -11.80 -7.55 9.25
CA LYS A 130 -12.57 -7.35 10.49
C LYS A 130 -13.16 -8.67 10.99
N CYS A 131 -13.55 -8.76 12.26
CA CYS A 131 -14.15 -10.00 12.78
C CYS A 131 -15.61 -10.21 12.36
N GLY A 132 -16.31 -9.17 11.89
CA GLY A 132 -17.72 -9.25 11.51
C GLY A 132 -18.72 -9.12 12.67
N GLU A 133 -18.24 -9.09 13.91
CA GLU A 133 -19.09 -8.94 15.10
C GLU A 133 -19.56 -7.49 15.26
N THR A 134 -20.89 -7.30 15.31
CA THR A 134 -21.53 -5.97 15.43
C THR A 134 -21.20 -5.26 16.73
N SER A 135 -20.95 -6.01 17.80
CA SER A 135 -20.61 -5.50 19.13
C SER A 135 -19.09 -5.37 19.37
N CYS A 136 -18.25 -5.58 18.34
CA CYS A 136 -16.81 -5.54 18.51
C CYS A 136 -16.30 -4.11 18.76
N ASN A 137 -15.73 -3.91 19.95
CA ASN A 137 -15.14 -2.64 20.38
C ASN A 137 -13.72 -2.40 19.83
N ILE A 138 -13.15 -3.34 19.04
CA ILE A 138 -11.81 -3.23 18.48
C ILE A 138 -11.84 -2.73 17.03
N CYS A 139 -12.65 -3.37 16.18
CA CYS A 139 -12.63 -3.08 14.74
C CYS A 139 -13.85 -2.33 14.21
N ALA A 140 -14.83 -2.04 15.07
CA ALA A 140 -16.13 -1.47 14.71
C ALA A 140 -16.92 -2.35 13.71
N PRO A 141 -18.23 -2.10 13.53
CA PRO A 141 -19.04 -2.86 12.58
C PRO A 141 -18.49 -2.85 11.15
N ILE A 142 -18.78 -3.92 10.42
CA ILE A 142 -18.51 -4.01 8.98
C ILE A 142 -19.47 -3.09 8.22
N ARG A 143 -18.96 -2.47 7.14
CA ARG A 143 -19.77 -1.65 6.23
C ARG A 143 -20.33 -2.44 5.05
N LEU A 144 -19.74 -3.60 4.78
CA LEU A 144 -20.18 -4.49 3.71
C LEU A 144 -21.46 -5.24 4.12
N PRO A 145 -22.35 -5.58 3.17
CA PRO A 145 -23.42 -6.53 3.40
C PRO A 145 -22.89 -7.84 3.99
N LEU A 146 -23.60 -8.39 4.97
CA LEU A 146 -23.10 -9.54 5.75
C LEU A 146 -22.87 -10.78 4.87
N ASP A 147 -23.70 -10.99 3.86
CA ASP A 147 -23.58 -12.09 2.89
C ASP A 147 -22.34 -11.98 2.00
N VAL A 148 -21.93 -10.75 1.65
CA VAL A 148 -20.68 -10.48 0.93
C VAL A 148 -19.50 -10.66 1.88
N PHE A 149 -19.59 -10.12 3.09
CA PHE A 149 -18.53 -10.18 4.08
C PHE A 149 -18.18 -11.62 4.49
N LYS A 150 -19.19 -12.48 4.68
CA LYS A 150 -19.01 -13.90 5.03
C LYS A 150 -18.22 -14.71 3.99
N LYS A 151 -18.07 -14.19 2.76
CA LYS A 151 -17.28 -14.82 1.71
C LYS A 151 -15.79 -14.46 1.79
N LEU A 152 -15.44 -13.40 2.52
CA LEU A 152 -14.08 -12.92 2.68
C LEU A 152 -13.32 -13.78 3.68
N ARG A 153 -12.04 -14.03 3.39
CA ARG A 153 -11.11 -14.78 4.25
C ARG A 153 -9.74 -14.13 4.11
N HIS A 154 -8.90 -14.27 5.13
CA HIS A 154 -7.49 -13.92 5.00
C HIS A 154 -6.83 -14.73 3.88
N ILE A 155 -5.91 -14.12 3.16
CA ILE A 155 -5.15 -14.81 2.12
C ILE A 155 -4.14 -15.72 2.83
N PRO A 156 -4.11 -17.03 2.51
CA PRO A 156 -3.16 -17.94 3.10
C PRO A 156 -1.74 -17.56 2.66
N PHE A 157 -0.79 -17.72 3.57
CA PHE A 157 0.62 -17.59 3.20
C PHE A 157 1.03 -18.72 2.24
N PRO A 158 2.07 -18.51 1.41
CA PRO A 158 2.62 -19.56 0.57
C PRO A 158 2.99 -20.80 1.42
N VAL A 159 2.39 -21.95 1.10
CA VAL A 159 2.61 -23.22 1.82
C VAL A 159 3.55 -24.08 0.98
N PRO A 160 4.69 -24.54 1.49
CA PRO A 160 5.58 -25.44 0.76
C PRO A 160 4.89 -26.76 0.41
N ASP A 161 5.21 -27.33 -0.76
CA ASP A 161 4.67 -28.63 -1.21
C ASP A 161 5.32 -29.86 -0.56
N GLY A 162 6.32 -29.67 0.29
CA GLY A 162 7.06 -30.72 1.01
C GLY A 162 8.40 -31.08 0.36
N ASP A 163 8.54 -30.89 -0.95
CA ASP A 163 9.75 -31.22 -1.73
C ASP A 163 10.77 -30.06 -1.78
N GLY A 164 10.42 -28.91 -1.19
CA GLY A 164 11.34 -27.80 -0.91
C GLY A 164 11.67 -26.91 -2.11
N GLY A 165 11.09 -27.17 -3.28
CA GLY A 165 11.29 -26.41 -4.51
C GLY A 165 10.12 -25.49 -4.90
N HIS A 166 8.90 -25.80 -4.46
CA HIS A 166 7.70 -25.09 -4.88
C HIS A 166 6.70 -24.87 -3.73
N TYR A 167 5.71 -24.03 -3.99
CA TYR A 167 4.58 -23.79 -3.12
C TYR A 167 3.34 -24.49 -3.67
N LEU A 168 2.45 -24.91 -2.78
CA LEU A 168 1.14 -25.43 -3.13
C LEU A 168 0.37 -24.40 -3.99
N PRO A 169 -0.37 -24.86 -5.02
CA PRO A 169 -1.27 -24.01 -5.77
C PRO A 169 -2.23 -23.23 -4.89
N PHE A 170 -2.51 -21.97 -5.26
CA PHE A 170 -3.42 -21.11 -4.48
C PHE A 170 -4.80 -21.73 -4.27
N ALA A 171 -5.33 -22.42 -5.29
CA ALA A 171 -6.62 -23.10 -5.20
C ALA A 171 -6.65 -24.15 -4.08
N ASP A 172 -5.55 -24.85 -3.83
CA ASP A 172 -5.48 -25.91 -2.83
C ASP A 172 -5.45 -25.35 -1.40
N VAL A 173 -4.86 -24.17 -1.23
CA VAL A 173 -4.76 -23.49 0.08
C VAL A 173 -5.90 -22.51 0.36
N PHE A 174 -6.54 -21.98 -0.67
CA PHE A 174 -7.63 -21.00 -0.59
C PHE A 174 -9.01 -21.57 -0.96
N SER A 175 -9.12 -22.90 -1.08
CA SER A 175 -10.41 -23.55 -1.28
C SER A 175 -11.40 -23.20 -0.17
N PRO A 176 -12.71 -23.10 -0.47
CA PRO A 176 -13.72 -23.00 0.56
C PRO A 176 -13.58 -24.24 1.44
N LYS A 177 -13.01 -24.11 2.64
CA LYS A 177 -13.22 -25.13 3.66
C LYS A 177 -14.72 -25.22 3.85
N ASP A 178 -15.29 -26.37 3.51
CA ASP A 178 -16.62 -26.73 3.95
C ASP A 178 -16.71 -26.49 5.45
N GLU A 179 -17.83 -25.92 5.88
CA GLU A 179 -18.18 -25.74 7.28
C GLU A 179 -18.07 -27.11 7.98
N ASN A 180 -16.98 -27.30 8.76
CA ASN A 180 -16.73 -28.33 9.79
C ASN A 180 -15.33 -28.92 9.65
N THR A 181 -14.36 -28.27 10.28
CA THR A 181 -13.30 -29.02 10.95
C THR A 181 -13.16 -28.44 12.35
N GLU A 182 -13.90 -29.07 13.28
CA GLU A 182 -13.60 -29.02 14.71
C GLU A 182 -12.10 -29.28 14.89
N LYS A 183 -11.44 -28.37 15.59
CA LYS A 183 -10.06 -28.57 16.04
C LYS A 183 -10.09 -29.62 17.16
N TYR A 184 -9.45 -30.76 16.94
CA TYR A 184 -8.91 -31.56 18.03
C TYR A 184 -7.57 -30.96 18.47
#